data_AF-A0A2J9DY55-F1
#
_entry.id   AF-A0A2J9DY55-F1
#
_cell.length_a   1.000
_cell.length_b   1.000
_cell.length_c   1.000
_cell.angle_alpha   90.00
_cell.angle_beta   90.00
_cell.angle_gamma   90.00
#
_symmetry.space_group_name_H-M   'P 1'
#
loop_
_entity.id
_entity.type
_entity.pdbx_description
1 polymer ?
#
loop_
_entity_poly.entity_id
_entity_poly.type
_entity_poly.pdbx_seq_one_letter_code
_entity_poly.pdbx_strand_id
1 'polypeptide(L)' 'MNTIPFSLEQKMHQVITEKLSLKDFESWLYQNDELESVNPDLYLELIFFDYSHDYSLKAFQLSCC' A
#
# COMPACT_ATOMS: atom_id res chain seq x y z
N MET A 1 13.30 12.40 -6.81
CA MET A 1 13.40 11.02 -6.31
C MET A 1 12.28 10.86 -5.31
N ASN A 2 11.20 10.22 -5.72
CA ASN A 2 10.07 9.94 -4.84
C ASN A 2 10.51 8.81 -3.92
N THR A 3 11.07 9.15 -2.77
CA THR A 3 11.45 8.16 -1.76
C THR A 3 10.18 7.57 -1.17
N ILE A 4 10.00 6.27 -1.37
CA ILE A 4 8.97 5.50 -0.67
C ILE A 4 9.31 5.58 0.83
N PRO A 5 8.39 6.03 1.69
CA PRO A 5 8.62 6.05 3.13
C PRO A 5 8.91 4.63 3.63
N PHE A 6 9.89 4.49 4.54
CA PHE A 6 10.28 3.18 5.07
C PHE A 6 9.11 2.42 5.72
N SER A 7 8.20 3.14 6.37
CA SER A 7 6.97 2.59 6.95
C SER A 7 6.06 1.96 5.88
N LEU A 8 5.93 2.61 4.72
CA LEU A 8 5.17 2.09 3.58
C LEU A 8 5.86 0.86 3.00
N GLU A 9 7.17 0.91 2.74
CA GLU A 9 7.92 -0.22 2.20
C GLU A 9 7.77 -1.48 3.08
N GLN A 10 7.89 -1.33 4.41
CA GLN A 10 7.68 -2.43 5.35
C GLN A 10 6.26 -3.00 5.29
N LYS A 11 5.25 -2.13 5.16
CA LYS A 11 3.85 -2.55 5.08
C LYS A 11 3.55 -3.27 3.77
N MET A 12 4.04 -2.76 2.64
CA MET A 12 3.93 -3.43 1.34
C MET A 12 4.60 -4.82 1.39
N HIS A 13 5.80 -4.92 1.98
CA HIS A 13 6.47 -6.21 2.15
C HIS A 13 5.68 -7.18 3.04
N GLN A 14 5.00 -6.70 4.09
CA GLN A 14 4.11 -7.54 4.90
C GLN A 14 2.90 -8.04 4.09
N VAL A 15 2.34 -7.24 3.19
CA VAL A 15 1.27 -7.67 2.27
C VAL A 15 1.78 -8.72 1.29
N ILE A 16 2.94 -8.48 0.65
CA ILE A 16 3.55 -9.39 -0.33
C ILE A 16 3.86 -10.75 0.30
N THR A 17 4.35 -10.76 1.55
CA THR A 17 4.66 -11.97 2.31
C THR A 17 3.46 -12.55 3.06
N GLU A 18 2.24 -12.05 2.78
CA GLU A 18 0.97 -12.49 3.35
C GLU A 18 0.91 -12.42 4.89
N LYS A 19 1.79 -11.63 5.50
CA LYS A 19 1.81 -11.34 6.95
C LYS A 19 0.80 -10.26 7.35
N LEU A 20 0.32 -9.48 6.39
CA LEU A 20 -0.70 -8.46 6.53
C LEU A 20 -1.73 -8.65 5.43
N SER A 21 -3.02 -8.65 5.75
CA SER A 21 -4.05 -8.73 4.71
C SER A 21 -4.14 -7.41 3.94
N LEU A 22 -4.63 -7.46 2.70
CA LEU A 22 -4.89 -6.24 1.92
C LEU A 22 -5.86 -5.28 2.62
N LYS A 23 -6.88 -5.81 3.31
CA LYS A 23 -7.84 -5.00 4.06
C LYS A 23 -7.21 -4.31 5.26
N ASP A 24 -6.30 -4.99 5.96
CA ASP A 24 -5.57 -4.38 7.07
C ASP A 24 -4.58 -3.33 6.56
N PHE A 25 -3.99 -3.54 5.38
CA PHE A 25 -3.13 -2.57 4.72
C PHE A 25 -3.92 -1.33 4.27
N GLU A 26 -5.07 -1.51 3.64
CA GLU A 26 -6.00 -0.43 3.27
C GLU A 26 -6.42 0.38 4.51
N SER A 27 -6.82 -0.32 5.59
CA SER A 27 -7.20 0.34 6.85
C SER A 27 -6.03 1.13 7.45
N TRP A 28 -4.81 0.59 7.39
CA TRP A 28 -3.61 1.29 7.82
C TRP A 28 -3.33 2.53 6.97
N LEU A 29 -3.51 2.45 5.65
CA LEU A 29 -3.35 3.57 4.71
C LEU A 29 -4.27 4.74 5.04
N TYR A 30 -5.55 4.48 5.28
CA TYR A 30 -6.51 5.52 5.67
C TYR A 30 -6.23 6.14 7.05
N GLN A 31 -5.47 5.47 7.90
CA GLN A 31 -5.07 5.98 9.22
C GLN A 31 -3.71 6.69 9.20
N ASN A 32 -2.97 6.66 8.09
CA ASN A 32 -1.61 7.18 7.99
C ASN A 32 -1.55 8.49 7.18
N ASP A 33 -1.91 9.59 7.84
CA ASP A 33 -1.89 10.95 7.26
C ASP A 33 -0.48 11.41 6.87
N GLU A 34 0.56 10.75 7.40
CA GLU A 34 1.96 11.06 7.08
C GLU A 34 2.30 10.74 5.62
N LEU A 35 1.67 9.70 5.04
CA LEU A 35 1.90 9.30 3.66
C LEU A 35 1.34 10.34 2.68
N GLU A 36 0.16 10.89 2.99
CA GLU A 36 -0.47 11.97 2.23
C GLU A 36 0.45 13.21 2.18
N SER A 37 1.10 13.54 3.30
CA SER A 37 1.98 14.70 3.41
C SER A 37 3.34 14.50 2.73
N VAL A 38 3.92 13.30 2.82
CA VAL A 38 5.27 13.00 2.31
C VAL A 38 5.27 12.72 0.80
N ASN A 39 4.26 12.00 0.30
CA ASN A 39 4.16 11.65 -1.12
C ASN A 39 2.69 11.52 -1.54
N PRO A 40 2.00 12.66 -1.75
CA PRO A 40 0.57 12.70 -2.03
C PRO A 40 0.19 11.95 -3.31
N ASP A 41 1.02 12.02 -4.37
CA ASP A 41 0.80 11.29 -5.61
C ASP A 41 0.74 9.78 -5.36
N LEU A 42 1.72 9.22 -4.64
CA LEU A 42 1.75 7.81 -4.28
C LEU A 42 0.59 7.41 -3.36
N TYR A 43 0.25 8.27 -2.40
CA TYR A 43 -0.90 8.04 -1.52
C TYR A 43 -2.21 7.96 -2.32
N LEU A 44 -2.41 8.85 -3.29
CA LEU A 44 -3.58 8.80 -4.17
C LEU A 44 -3.61 7.52 -5.00
N GLU A 45 -2.48 7.11 -5.61
CA GLU A 45 -2.39 5.84 -6.35
C GLU A 45 -2.80 4.64 -5.49
N LEU A 46 -2.34 4.61 -4.24
CA LEU A 46 -2.68 3.55 -3.29
C LEU A 46 -4.15 3.59 -2.90
N ILE A 47 -4.72 4.77 -2.61
CA ILE A 47 -6.15 4.87 -2.25
C ILE A 47 -7.08 4.50 -3.40
N PHE A 48 -6.70 4.78 -4.65
CA PHE A 48 -7.49 4.37 -5.82
C PHE A 48 -7.33 2.90 -6.18
N PHE A 49 -6.44 2.16 -5.51
CA PHE A 49 -6.31 0.73 -5.70
C PHE A 49 -7.55 -0.01 -5.17
N ASP A 50 -8.08 -0.93 -5.97
CA ASP A 50 -9.21 -1.75 -5.55
C ASP A 50 -8.73 -2.89 -4.66
N TYR A 51 -8.89 -2.75 -3.34
CA TYR A 51 -8.50 -3.75 -2.34
C TYR A 51 -9.52 -4.88 -2.16
N SER A 52 -10.70 -4.78 -2.76
CA SER A 52 -11.84 -5.67 -2.49
C SER A 52 -11.90 -6.90 -3.40
N HIS A 53 -11.13 -6.94 -4.48
CA HIS A 53 -11.14 -8.07 -5.41
C HIS A 53 -10.20 -9.21 -4.97
N ASP A 54 -10.60 -10.46 -5.22
CA ASP A 54 -9.75 -11.64 -4.95
C ASP A 54 -8.42 -11.61 -5.71
N TYR A 55 -8.37 -10.91 -6.85
CA TYR A 55 -7.15 -10.75 -7.65
C TYR A 55 -6.26 -9.60 -7.17
N SER A 56 -6.73 -8.77 -6.25
CA SER A 56 -6.01 -7.59 -5.77
C SER A 56 -4.68 -7.95 -5.14
N LEU A 57 -4.56 -9.08 -4.43
CA LEU A 57 -3.28 -9.48 -3.83
C LEU A 57 -2.23 -9.77 -4.91
N LYS A 58 -2.63 -10.47 -5.98
CA LYS A 58 -1.74 -10.73 -7.12
C LYS A 58 -1.39 -9.45 -7.87
N ALA A 59 -2.36 -8.56 -8.09
CA ALA A 59 -2.11 -7.27 -8.74
C ALA A 59 -1.12 -6.43 -7.93
N PHE A 60 -1.29 -6.39 -6.60
CA PHE A 60 -0.42 -5.69 -5.66
C PHE A 60 1.01 -6.25 -5.65
N GLN A 61 1.15 -7.58 -5.64
CA GLN A 61 2.46 -8.24 -5.73
C GLN A 61 3.17 -7.92 -7.04
N LEU A 62 2.45 -7.84 -8.16
CA LEU A 62 3.02 -7.52 -9.48
C LEU A 62 3.42 -6.05 -9.63
N SER A 63 2.75 -5.13 -8.94
CA SER A 63 3.12 -3.70 -8.95
C SER A 63 4.38 -3.37 -8.14
N CYS A 64 4.84 -4.29 -7.30
CA CYS A 64 6.04 -4.11 -6.46
C CYS A 64 7.32 -4.77 -7.03
N CYS A 65 7.23 -5.45 -8.18
CA CYS A 65 8.37 -6.03 -8.90
C CYS A 65 8.84 -5.12 -10.05
#